data_AF-A0A1B6K9Q0-F1
#
_entry.id   AF-A0A1B6K9Q0-F1
#
_cell.length_a   1.000
_cell.length_b   1.000
_cell.length_c   1.000
_cell.angle_alpha   90.00
_cell.angle_beta   90.00
_cell.angle_gamma   90.00
#
_symmetry.space_group_name_H-M   'P 1'
#
loop_
_entity.id
_entity.type
_entity.pdbx_description
1 polymer ?
#
loop_
_entity_poly.entity_id
_entity_poly.type
_entity_poly.pdbx_seq_one_letter_code
_entity_poly.pdbx_strand_id
1 'polypeptide(L)'
;KMSWEGFKTLFETAAQINKWSSVTKASMLCLSLRGDALEVLQTVPVAERRDFNEVIKRLEMRFGHQHMEQLYRSQLKNRTQKPAESLQEFEADIARLVRK
;
A
#
# COMPACT_ATOMS: atom_id res chain seq x y z
N LYS A 1 -0.25 -6.30 9.13
CA LYS A 1 -0.33 -5.77 7.74
C LYS A 1 0.97 -5.03 7.44
N MET A 2 1.69 -5.43 6.39
CA MET A 2 2.89 -4.74 5.91
C MET A 2 2.46 -3.44 5.21
N SER A 3 3.24 -2.36 5.34
CA SER A 3 3.00 -1.13 4.56
C SER A 3 3.33 -1.38 3.08
N TRP A 4 2.74 -0.57 2.19
CA TRP A 4 3.08 -0.60 0.77
C TRP A 4 4.59 -0.40 0.54
N GLU A 5 5.19 0.59 1.19
CA GLU A 5 6.64 0.87 1.10
C GLU A 5 7.50 -0.32 1.57
N GLY A 6 7.08 -0.98 2.65
CA GLY A 6 7.75 -2.18 3.15
C GLY A 6 7.67 -3.34 2.18
N PHE A 7 6.48 -3.55 1.59
CA PHE A 7 6.27 -4.56 0.56
C PHE A 7 7.10 -4.27 -0.70
N LYS A 8 7.08 -3.03 -1.19
CA LYS A 8 7.82 -2.61 -2.38
C LYS A 8 9.32 -2.83 -2.19
N THR A 9 9.88 -2.42 -1.05
CA THR A 9 11.30 -2.61 -0.74
C THR A 9 11.70 -4.09 -0.72
N LEU A 10 10.90 -4.93 -0.06
CA LEU A 10 11.17 -6.38 0.00
C LEU A 10 11.05 -7.03 -1.39
N PHE A 11 10.04 -6.63 -2.16
CA PHE A 11 9.83 -7.15 -3.51
C PHE A 11 10.97 -6.75 -4.47
N GLU A 12 11.45 -5.51 -4.39
CA GLU A 12 12.59 -5.06 -5.19
C GLU A 12 13.89 -5.77 -4.80
N THR A 13 14.11 -5.97 -3.50
CA THR A 13 15.24 -6.75 -2.98
C THR A 13 15.19 -8.19 -3.51
N ALA A 14 14.02 -8.84 -3.45
CA ALA A 14 13.83 -10.19 -4.00
C ALA A 14 14.08 -10.22 -5.52
N ALA A 15 13.60 -9.23 -6.26
CA ALA A 15 13.81 -9.13 -7.70
C ALA A 15 15.31 -8.96 -8.06
N GLN A 16 16.07 -8.21 -7.26
CA GLN A 16 17.50 -8.04 -7.43
C GLN A 16 18.27 -9.35 -7.17
N ILE A 17 17.98 -10.03 -6.05
CA ILE A 17 18.62 -11.32 -5.70
C ILE A 17 18.38 -12.35 -6.80
N ASN A 18 17.14 -12.42 -7.30
CA ASN A 18 16.75 -13.38 -8.34
C ASN A 18 17.03 -12.90 -9.77
N LYS A 19 17.60 -11.70 -9.94
CA LYS A 19 17.92 -11.09 -11.24
C LYS A 19 16.74 -11.11 -12.23
N TRP A 20 15.54 -10.79 -11.74
CA TRP A 20 14.35 -10.78 -12.58
C TRP A 20 14.44 -9.69 -13.65
N SER A 21 14.08 -10.05 -14.88
CA SER A 21 13.85 -9.08 -15.95
C SER A 21 12.61 -8.23 -15.64
N SER A 22 12.46 -7.07 -16.29
CA SER A 22 11.30 -6.18 -16.08
C SER A 22 9.95 -6.92 -16.29
N VAL A 23 9.89 -7.79 -17.31
CA VAL A 23 8.69 -8.59 -17.63
C VAL A 23 8.40 -9.64 -16.55
N THR A 24 9.43 -10.34 -16.07
CA THR A 24 9.28 -11.31 -14.98
C THR A 24 8.88 -10.60 -13.69
N LYS A 25 9.46 -9.43 -13.42
CA LYS A 25 9.16 -8.60 -12.25
C LYS A 25 7.69 -8.15 -12.25
N ALA A 26 7.15 -7.69 -13.38
CA ALA A 26 5.74 -7.35 -13.53
C ALA A 26 4.82 -8.55 -13.31
N SER A 27 5.17 -9.70 -13.90
CA SER A 27 4.39 -10.93 -13.78
C SER A 27 4.35 -11.45 -12.33
N MET A 28 5.51 -11.50 -11.67
CA MET A 28 5.62 -11.90 -10.26
C MET A 28 4.91 -10.91 -9.34
N LEU A 29 4.95 -9.61 -9.63
CA LEU A 29 4.20 -8.62 -8.87
C LEU A 29 2.72 -8.93 -8.97
N CYS A 30 2.18 -9.10 -10.18
CA CYS A 30 0.76 -9.43 -10.37
C CYS A 30 0.36 -10.72 -9.63
N LEU A 31 1.18 -11.76 -9.70
CA LEU A 31 0.95 -13.05 -9.02
C LEU A 31 1.06 -12.96 -7.49
N SER A 32 1.72 -11.94 -6.95
CA SER A 32 1.86 -11.75 -5.49
C SER A 32 0.68 -11.00 -4.87
N LEU A 33 -0.14 -10.31 -5.66
CA LEU A 33 -1.25 -9.49 -5.16
C LEU A 33 -2.41 -10.34 -4.64
N ARG A 34 -3.02 -9.91 -3.54
CA ARG A 34 -4.12 -10.58 -2.84
C ARG A 34 -5.13 -9.54 -2.35
N GLY A 35 -6.39 -9.93 -2.18
CA GLY A 35 -7.45 -9.07 -1.63
C GLY A 35 -7.62 -7.75 -2.40
N ASP A 36 -7.75 -6.64 -1.68
CA ASP A 36 -7.93 -5.29 -2.24
C ASP A 36 -6.87 -4.90 -3.29
N ALA A 37 -5.65 -5.43 -3.18
CA ALA A 37 -4.59 -5.16 -4.13
C ALA A 37 -4.79 -5.90 -5.47
N LEU A 38 -5.47 -7.06 -5.45
CA LEU A 38 -5.88 -7.76 -6.67
C LEU A 38 -7.00 -7.00 -7.41
N GLU A 39 -7.87 -6.30 -6.69
CA GLU A 39 -8.89 -5.44 -7.32
C GLU A 39 -8.24 -4.31 -8.14
N VAL A 40 -7.08 -3.79 -7.70
CA VAL A 40 -6.33 -2.79 -8.49
C VAL A 40 -5.97 -3.35 -9.86
N LEU A 41 -5.57 -4.62 -9.97
CA LEU A 41 -5.26 -5.24 -11.26
C LEU A 41 -6.45 -5.27 -12.21
N GLN A 42 -7.69 -5.36 -11.70
CA GLN A 42 -8.89 -5.31 -12.55
C GLN A 42 -9.03 -3.96 -13.26
N THR A 43 -8.53 -2.88 -12.63
CA THR A 43 -8.51 -1.53 -13.22
C THR A 43 -7.37 -1.30 -14.21
N VAL A 44 -6.38 -2.21 -14.26
CA VAL A 44 -5.24 -2.12 -15.17
C VAL A 44 -5.52 -2.90 -16.45
N PRO A 45 -5.45 -2.27 -17.64
CA PRO A 45 -5.54 -2.97 -18.92
C PRO A 45 -4.53 -4.10 -19.03
N VAL A 46 -4.92 -5.24 -19.64
CA VAL A 46 -4.06 -6.43 -19.72
C VAL A 46 -2.73 -6.14 -20.42
N ALA A 47 -2.73 -5.24 -21.41
CA ALA A 47 -1.51 -4.80 -22.09
C ALA A 47 -0.51 -4.10 -21.16
N GLU A 48 -1.01 -3.32 -20.20
CA GLU A 48 -0.22 -2.56 -19.23
C GLU A 48 0.26 -3.42 -18.05
N ARG A 49 -0.37 -4.58 -17.79
CA ARG A 49 0.03 -5.49 -16.69
C ARG A 49 1.42 -6.11 -16.87
N ARG A 50 1.97 -6.05 -18.08
CA ARG A 50 3.36 -6.50 -18.37
C ARG A 50 4.39 -5.42 -18.08
N ASP A 51 3.97 -4.18 -17.87
CA ASP A 51 4.82 -3.08 -17.47
C ASP A 51 4.83 -2.97 -15.95
N PHE A 52 6.00 -3.24 -15.36
CA PHE A 52 6.19 -3.15 -13.92
C PHE A 52 5.89 -1.74 -13.38
N ASN A 53 6.25 -0.70 -14.13
CA ASN A 53 6.10 0.68 -13.67
C ASN A 53 4.64 1.10 -13.61
N GLU A 54 3.83 0.70 -14.59
CA GLU A 54 2.40 1.06 -14.59
C GLU A 54 1.65 0.33 -13.48
N VAL A 55 1.97 -0.93 -13.21
CA VAL A 55 1.37 -1.68 -12.08
C VAL A 55 1.77 -1.06 -10.74
N ILE A 56 3.06 -0.71 -10.54
CA ILE A 56 3.54 -0.03 -9.33
C ILE A 56 2.84 1.31 -9.14
N LYS A 57 2.74 2.13 -10.19
CA LYS A 57 2.10 3.45 -10.13
C LYS A 57 0.65 3.36 -9.64
N ARG A 58 -0.13 2.39 -10.14
CA ARG A 58 -1.53 2.19 -9.73
C ARG A 58 -1.63 1.71 -8.28
N LEU A 59 -0.72 0.86 -7.85
CA LEU A 59 -0.63 0.42 -6.45
C LEU A 59 -0.20 1.57 -5.52
N GLU A 60 0.74 2.42 -5.95
CA GLU A 60 1.14 3.65 -5.24
C GLU A 60 -0.01 4.65 -5.13
N MET A 61 -0.82 4.81 -6.16
CA MET A 61 -1.99 5.70 -6.09
C MET A 61 -3.01 5.24 -5.04
N ARG A 62 -3.21 3.92 -4.88
CA ARG A 62 -4.19 3.38 -3.91
C ARG A 62 -3.61 3.17 -2.50
N PHE A 63 -2.35 2.75 -2.40
CA PHE A 63 -1.73 2.31 -1.14
C PHE A 63 -0.49 3.11 -0.73
N GLY A 64 0.02 3.98 -1.60
CA GLY A 64 1.19 4.81 -1.35
C GLY A 64 0.93 5.94 -0.36
N HIS A 65 2.02 6.50 0.15
CA HIS A 65 1.98 7.41 1.29
C HIS A 65 1.19 8.70 1.04
N GLN A 66 1.23 9.23 -0.19
CA GLN A 66 0.61 10.52 -0.52
C GLN A 66 -0.93 10.48 -0.40
N HIS A 67 -1.56 9.37 -0.75
CA HIS A 67 -2.99 9.18 -0.52
C HIS A 67 -3.29 8.83 0.95
N MET A 68 -2.39 8.09 1.59
CA MET A 68 -2.51 7.75 3.01
C MET A 68 -2.38 8.97 3.92
N GLU A 69 -1.55 9.96 3.60
CA GLU A 69 -1.40 11.20 4.39
C GLU A 69 -2.72 11.99 4.41
N GLN A 70 -3.34 12.19 3.25
CA GLN A 70 -4.64 12.88 3.18
C GLN A 70 -5.73 12.11 3.94
N LEU A 71 -5.74 10.78 3.83
CA LEU A 71 -6.64 9.92 4.57
C LEU A 71 -6.40 10.02 6.08
N TYR A 72 -5.15 9.95 6.55
CA TYR A 72 -4.79 10.05 7.97
C TYR A 72 -5.09 11.43 8.53
N ARG A 73 -4.82 12.51 7.78
CA ARG A 73 -5.22 13.87 8.15
C ARG A 73 -6.74 13.98 8.31
N SER A 74 -7.51 13.39 7.38
CA SER A 74 -8.97 13.38 7.46
C SER A 74 -9.48 12.54 8.65
N GLN A 75 -8.90 11.35 8.88
CA GLN A 75 -9.23 10.50 10.01
C GLN A 75 -8.93 11.20 11.33
N LEU A 76 -7.76 11.82 11.46
CA LEU A 76 -7.35 12.58 12.64
C LEU A 76 -8.29 13.75 12.91
N LYS A 77 -8.66 14.51 11.88
CA LYS A 77 -9.58 15.66 12.01
C LYS A 77 -10.96 15.25 12.53
N ASN A 78 -11.43 14.06 12.15
CA ASN A 78 -12.73 13.53 12.57
C ASN A 78 -12.64 12.63 13.81
N ARG A 79 -11.46 12.50 14.43
CA ARG A 79 -11.24 11.58 15.54
C ARG A 79 -11.61 12.21 16.87
N THR A 80 -12.67 11.72 17.50
CA THR A 80 -13.07 12.06 18.87
C THR A 80 -13.09 10.80 19.73
N GLN A 81 -12.75 10.91 21.02
CA GLN A 81 -12.81 9.78 21.95
C GLN A 81 -14.25 9.27 22.06
N LYS A 82 -14.44 7.96 21.96
CA LYS A 82 -15.77 7.35 22.11
C LYS A 82 -16.12 7.16 23.59
N PRO A 83 -17.42 7.14 23.97
CA PRO A 83 -17.82 7.01 25.37
C PRO A 83 -17.32 5.73 26.07
N ALA A 84 -17.13 4.65 25.32
CA ALA A 84 -16.67 3.35 25.83
C ALA A 84 -15.16 3.11 25.60
N GLU A 85 -14.44 4.09 25.08
CA GLU A 85 -13.03 3.96 24.71
C GLU A 85 -12.13 4.52 25.82
N SER A 86 -11.15 3.73 26.24
CA SER A 86 -10.17 4.19 27.23
C SER A 86 -9.25 5.26 26.65
N LEU A 87 -8.68 6.08 27.53
CA LEU A 87 -7.77 7.15 27.11
C LEU A 87 -6.50 6.59 26.43
N GLN A 88 -6.04 5.40 26.83
CA GLN A 88 -4.87 4.73 26.26
C GLN A 88 -5.13 4.21 24.85
N GLU A 89 -6.31 3.64 24.59
CA GLU A 89 -6.73 3.23 23.25
C GLU A 89 -6.84 4.44 22.32
N PHE A 90 -7.41 5.54 22.84
CA PHE A 90 -7.50 6.80 22.11
C PHE A 90 -6.12 7.36 21.76
N GLU A 91 -5.21 7.47 22.74
CA GLU A 91 -3.85 7.94 22.55
C GLU A 91 -3.08 7.08 21.52
N ALA A 92 -3.16 5.77 21.64
CA ALA A 92 -2.48 4.84 20.73
C ALA A 92 -2.95 5.03 19.28
N ASP A 93 -4.25 5.24 19.08
CA ASP A 93 -4.82 5.47 17.76
C ASP A 93 -4.45 6.85 17.19
N ILE A 94 -4.45 7.91 18.02
CA ILE A 94 -3.95 9.24 17.64
C ILE A 94 -2.46 9.18 17.27
N ALA A 95 -1.63 8.52 18.08
CA ALA A 95 -0.21 8.36 17.81
C ALA A 95 0.03 7.58 16.50
N ARG A 96 -0.79 6.57 16.20
CA ARG A 96 -0.74 5.84 14.93
C ARG A 96 -1.08 6.73 13.72
N LEU A 97 -2.02 7.67 13.88
CA LEU A 97 -2.44 8.60 12.83
C LEU A 97 -1.42 9.73 12.58
N VAL A 98 -0.60 10.08 13.58
CA VAL A 98 0.39 11.17 13.50
C VAL A 98 1.80 10.69 13.14
N ARG A 99 2.20 9.45 13.49
CA ARG A 99 3.57 8.93 13.27
C ARG A 99 3.85 8.42 11.85
N LYS A 100 2.99 8.68 10.86
CA LYS A 100 3.10 8.15 9.50
C LYS A 100 2.99 9.21 8.43
#